data_AF-A0A536RDW0-F1
#
_entry.id   AF-A0A536RDW0-F1
#
_cell.length_a   1.000
_cell.length_b   1.000
_cell.length_c   1.000
_cell.angle_alpha   90.00
_cell.angle_beta   90.00
_cell.angle_gamma   90.00
#
_symmetry.space_group_name_H-M   'P 1'
#
loop_
_entity.id
_entity.type
_entity.pdbx_description
1 polymer ?
#
loop_
_entity_poly.entity_id
_entity_poly.type
_entity_poly.pdbx_seq_one_letter_code
_entity_poly.pdbx_strand_id
1 'polypeptide(L)'
;MTLGSDAVTFFTRRLRRAGSAARAAGEKAYLKSDLRFWGTGQDAIRTAVRDYCGSHPNLSRSELREIAETLYRTDVHELRA
;
A
#
# COMPACT_ATOMS: atom_id res chain seq x y z
N MET A 1 10.73 -16.42 -1.06
CA MET A 1 9.93 -15.18 -0.94
C MET A 1 9.57 -15.01 0.52
N THR A 2 9.71 -13.80 1.08
CA THR A 2 9.26 -13.51 2.45
C THR A 2 7.84 -12.97 2.41
N LEU A 3 7.09 -13.15 3.50
CA LEU A 3 5.72 -12.65 3.62
C LEU A 3 5.63 -11.14 3.31
N GLY A 4 6.57 -10.34 3.83
CA GLY A 4 6.64 -8.91 3.52
C GLY A 4 6.87 -8.60 2.03
N SER A 5 7.69 -9.39 1.34
CA SER A 5 7.96 -9.17 -0.10
C SER A 5 6.74 -9.50 -0.97
N ASP A 6 5.99 -10.53 -0.57
CA ASP A 6 4.76 -10.93 -1.26
C ASP A 6 3.66 -9.90 -1.05
N ALA A 7 3.52 -9.38 0.17
CA ALA A 7 2.63 -8.27 0.47
C ALA A 7 2.96 -7.02 -0.36
N VAL A 8 4.23 -6.60 -0.42
CA VAL A 8 4.67 -5.46 -1.24
C VAL A 8 4.26 -5.68 -2.70
N THR A 9 4.46 -6.89 -3.23
CA THR A 9 4.08 -7.21 -4.62
C THR A 9 2.57 -7.10 -4.84
N PHE A 10 1.78 -7.66 -3.92
CA PHE A 10 0.32 -7.58 -3.97
C PHE A 10 -0.18 -6.13 -3.94
N PHE A 11 0.20 -5.36 -2.92
CA PHE A 11 -0.27 -3.99 -2.73
C PHE A 11 0.24 -3.07 -3.85
N THR A 12 1.49 -3.23 -4.30
CA THR A 12 2.01 -2.46 -5.44
C THR A 12 1.16 -2.64 -6.68
N ARG A 13 0.83 -3.88 -7.06
CA ARG A 13 0.02 -4.14 -8.25
C ARG A 13 -1.40 -3.59 -8.09
N ARG A 14 -2.01 -3.82 -6.93
CA ARG A 14 -3.41 -3.44 -6.68
C ARG A 14 -3.58 -1.92 -6.62
N LEU A 15 -2.76 -1.24 -5.82
CA LEU A 15 -2.89 0.20 -5.59
C LEU A 15 -2.44 0.99 -6.82
N ARG A 16 -1.30 0.63 -7.45
CA ARG A 16 -0.85 1.31 -8.66
C ARG A 16 -1.89 1.25 -9.79
N ARG A 17 -2.62 0.13 -9.93
CA ARG A 17 -3.71 0.00 -10.92
C ARG A 17 -4.93 0.86 -10.59
N ALA A 18 -5.21 1.09 -9.30
CA ALA A 18 -6.31 1.93 -8.84
C ALA A 18 -5.96 3.43 -8.79
N GLY A 19 -4.69 3.76 -8.98
CA GLY A 19 -4.17 5.13 -8.91
C GLY A 19 -4.61 6.05 -10.04
N SER A 20 -4.46 7.35 -9.81
CA SER A 20 -4.71 8.42 -10.77
C SER A 20 -3.54 9.40 -10.79
N ALA A 21 -2.95 9.62 -11.96
CA ALA A 21 -1.84 10.57 -12.13
C ALA A 21 -2.21 12.00 -11.71
N ALA A 22 -3.45 12.42 -11.98
CA ALA A 22 -3.96 13.73 -11.58
C ALA A 22 -4.04 13.86 -10.05
N ARG A 23 -4.55 12.83 -9.35
CA ARG A 23 -4.56 12.80 -7.89
C ARG A 23 -3.15 12.77 -7.31
N ALA A 24 -2.28 11.92 -7.86
CA ALA A 24 -0.90 11.79 -7.41
C ALA A 24 -0.16 13.14 -7.45
N ALA A 25 -0.33 13.91 -8.53
CA ALA A 25 0.27 15.23 -8.66
C ALA A 25 -0.28 16.22 -7.61
N GLY A 26 -1.60 16.24 -7.41
CA GLY A 26 -2.25 17.10 -6.42
C GLY A 26 -1.86 16.77 -4.99
N GLU A 27 -1.88 15.49 -4.62
CA GLU A 27 -1.52 15.00 -3.28
C GLU A 27 -0.05 15.26 -2.96
N LYS A 28 0.85 14.99 -3.92
CA LYS A 28 2.28 15.29 -3.76
C LYS A 28 2.53 16.77 -3.54
N ALA A 29 1.88 17.65 -4.31
CA ALA A 29 2.00 19.09 -4.16
C ALA A 29 1.45 19.58 -2.81
N TYR A 30 0.33 19.01 -2.35
CA TYR A 30 -0.28 19.36 -1.07
C TYR A 30 0.57 18.92 0.13
N LEU A 31 1.04 17.67 0.13
CA LEU A 31 1.79 17.07 1.24
C LEU A 31 3.26 17.46 1.27
N LYS A 32 3.78 18.10 0.20
CA LYS A 32 5.19 18.51 0.07
C LYS A 32 6.15 17.35 0.37
N SER A 33 5.80 16.16 -0.09
CA SER A 33 6.50 14.92 0.21
C SER A 33 7.43 14.51 -0.93
N ASP A 34 8.60 13.98 -0.57
CA ASP A 34 9.54 13.38 -1.52
C ASP A 34 9.14 11.96 -1.96
N LEU A 35 8.11 11.38 -1.33
CA LEU A 35 7.61 10.06 -1.70
C LEU A 35 7.01 10.05 -3.12
N ARG A 36 6.93 8.86 -3.67
CA ARG A 36 6.15 8.57 -4.87
C ARG A 36 4.67 8.45 -4.50
N PHE A 37 3.82 8.95 -5.38
CA PHE A 37 2.38 8.89 -5.25
C PHE A 37 1.81 8.17 -6.48
N TRP A 38 0.87 7.27 -6.26
CA TRP A 38 0.05 6.70 -7.31
C TRP A 38 -1.31 7.38 -7.42
N GLY A 39 -1.71 8.17 -6.41
CA GLY A 39 -3.01 8.83 -6.37
C GLY A 39 -4.14 7.87 -6.05
N THR A 40 -3.86 6.86 -5.22
CA THR A 40 -4.87 5.85 -4.85
C THR A 40 -5.69 6.35 -3.67
N GLY A 41 -7.02 6.42 -3.85
CA GLY A 41 -7.91 6.85 -2.78
C GLY A 41 -8.00 5.85 -1.62
N GLN A 42 -8.34 6.36 -0.44
CA GLN A 42 -8.47 5.59 0.81
C GLN A 42 -9.41 4.39 0.70
N ASP A 43 -10.51 4.49 -0.06
CA ASP A 43 -11.45 3.38 -0.22
C ASP A 43 -10.84 2.21 -0.99
N ALA A 44 -9.99 2.48 -1.98
CA ALA A 44 -9.26 1.44 -2.71
C ALA A 44 -8.17 0.80 -1.84
N ILE A 45 -7.49 1.59 -0.99
CA ILE A 45 -6.53 1.07 0.01
C ILE A 45 -7.24 0.13 0.98
N ARG A 46 -8.34 0.56 1.59
CA ARG A 46 -9.14 -0.27 2.52
C ARG A 46 -9.66 -1.53 1.86
N THR A 47 -10.05 -1.46 0.59
CA THR A 47 -10.46 -2.63 -0.19
C THR A 47 -9.31 -3.60 -0.38
N ALA A 48 -8.12 -3.12 -0.76
CA ALA A 48 -6.93 -3.95 -0.91
C ALA A 48 -6.55 -4.66 0.40
N VAL A 49 -6.62 -3.96 1.54
CA VAL A 49 -6.35 -4.56 2.86
C VAL A 49 -7.36 -5.66 3.18
N ARG A 50 -8.66 -5.43 2.95
CA ARG A 50 -9.69 -6.46 3.15
C ARG A 50 -9.46 -7.68 2.26
N ASP A 51 -9.15 -7.48 0.98
CA ASP A 51 -8.87 -8.56 0.03
C ASP A 51 -7.64 -9.37 0.46
N TYR A 52 -6.58 -8.69 0.92
CA TYR A 52 -5.37 -9.34 1.40
C TYR A 52 -5.64 -10.17 2.65
N CYS A 53 -6.30 -9.60 3.67
CA CYS A 53 -6.62 -10.33 4.90
C CYS A 53 -7.61 -11.49 4.63
N GLY A 54 -8.59 -11.29 3.73
CA GLY A 54 -9.54 -12.34 3.36
C GLY A 54 -8.90 -13.53 2.64
N SER A 55 -7.82 -13.30 1.88
CA SER A 55 -7.02 -14.37 1.25
C SER A 55 -5.99 -15.01 2.19
N HIS A 56 -5.77 -14.44 3.37
CA HIS A 56 -4.80 -14.90 4.37
C HIS A 56 -5.45 -14.98 5.77
N PRO A 57 -6.44 -15.86 5.99
CA PRO A 57 -7.23 -15.90 7.24
C PRO A 57 -6.42 -16.26 8.49
N ASN A 58 -5.21 -16.83 8.32
CA ASN A 58 -4.35 -17.29 9.41
C ASN A 58 -3.21 -16.31 9.76
N LEU A 59 -3.25 -15.07 9.27
CA LEU A 59 -2.23 -14.06 9.60
C LEU A 59 -2.20 -13.79 11.10
N SER A 60 -1.06 -14.09 11.71
CA SER A 60 -0.77 -13.69 13.08
C SER A 60 -0.54 -12.18 13.19
N ARG A 61 -0.62 -11.66 14.42
CA ARG A 61 -0.30 -10.26 14.71
C ARG A 61 1.15 -9.90 14.36
N SER A 62 2.10 -10.81 14.58
CA SER A 62 3.51 -10.61 14.25
C SER A 62 3.73 -10.52 12.74
N GLU A 63 3.04 -11.36 11.97
CA GLU A 63 3.10 -11.36 10.51
C GLU A 63 2.48 -10.09 9.93
N LEU A 64 1.33 -9.65 10.45
CA LEU A 64 0.74 -8.36 10.08
C LEU A 64 1.68 -7.18 10.35
N ARG A 65 2.40 -7.22 11.48
CA ARG A 65 3.39 -6.21 11.83
C ARG A 65 4.57 -6.23 10.87
N GLU A 66 5.11 -7.40 10.55
CA GLU A 66 6.20 -7.55 9.57
C GLU A 66 5.79 -6.98 8.21
N ILE A 67 4.57 -7.28 7.75
CA ILE A 67 4.02 -6.74 6.51
C ILE A 67 3.94 -5.22 6.56
N ALA A 68 3.34 -4.66 7.60
CA ALA A 68 3.19 -3.22 7.75
C ALA A 68 4.55 -2.50 7.77
N GLU A 69 5.52 -3.01 8.53
CA GLU A 69 6.88 -2.44 8.58
C GLU A 69 7.60 -2.55 7.23
N THR A 70 7.37 -3.64 6.48
CA THR A 70 7.97 -3.83 5.16
C THR A 70 7.37 -2.87 4.14
N LEU A 71 6.05 -2.70 4.13
CA LEU A 71 5.37 -1.70 3.29
C LEU A 71 5.82 -0.27 3.65
N TYR A 72 5.96 0.01 4.95
CA TYR A 72 6.36 1.33 5.43
C TYR A 72 7.76 1.76 4.97
N ARG A 73 8.68 0.80 4.81
CA ARG A 73 10.05 1.06 4.34
C ARG A 73 10.13 1.45 2.86
N THR A 74 9.08 1.24 2.07
CA THR A 74 9.05 1.60 0.64
C THR A 74 8.98 3.11 0.42
N ASP A 75 9.33 3.58 -0.78
CA ASP A 75 9.31 5.01 -1.15
C ASP A 75 7.94 5.49 -1.70
N VAL A 76 6.86 4.72 -1.49
CA VAL A 76 5.52 5.01 -2.03
C VAL A 76 4.56 5.38 -0.91
N HIS A 77 3.88 6.51 -1.04
CA HIS A 77 2.95 7.04 -0.04
C HIS A 77 1.82 6.06 0.29
N GLU A 78 1.17 5.49 -0.72
CA GLU A 78 0.02 4.62 -0.52
C GLU A 78 0.35 3.27 0.13
N LEU A 79 1.63 2.86 0.13
CA LEU A 79 2.08 1.68 0.88
C LEU A 79 2.34 2.00 2.36
N ARG A 80 2.34 3.28 2.74
CA ARG A 80 2.54 3.73 4.14
C ARG A 80 1.24 4.18 4.82
N ALA A 81 0.12 4.14 4.10
CA ALA A 81 -1.17 4.68 4.50
C ALA A 81 -1.99 3.74 5.40
#